data_AF-A0A948RY29-F1
#
_entry.id   AF-A0A948RY29-F1
#
_cell.length_a   1.000
_cell.length_b   1.000
_cell.length_c   1.000
_cell.angle_alpha   90.00
_cell.angle_beta   90.00
_cell.angle_gamma   90.00
#
_symmetry.space_group_name_H-M   'P 1'
#
loop_
_entity.id
_entity.type
_entity.pdbx_description
1 polymer ?
#
loop_
_entity_poly.entity_id
_entity_poly.type
_entity_poly.pdbx_seq_one_letter_code
_entity_poly.pdbx_strand_id
1 'polypeptide(L)'
;MCKSGGGILCRNGSNPTIVNVHFVDNYGRYGGGFYAYNAEPTVIDCTFWNNSVELQGGAILCTTASPMIIGCTIYGNTAPDQGGGLFAEEGSFPVLERTIIAGSLDGGSVLSLPGSAISLSCCNIYGNAGGDWVACIQDQYGFDGNIYADPLFCLPEAGDFTLQSGSSCLYSHHPGGWVCGLIGAHPIGCPASSVADGSVEAATWGGLKARINR
;
A
#
# COMPACT_ATOMS: atom_id res chain seq x y z
N MET A 1 -14.30 -10.64 -22.83
CA MET A 1 -14.39 -10.47 -21.36
C MET A 1 -13.01 -10.70 -20.76
N CYS A 2 -12.16 -9.67 -20.68
CA CYS A 2 -10.90 -9.76 -19.92
C CYS A 2 -11.23 -9.35 -18.48
N LYS A 3 -11.25 -10.32 -17.56
CA LYS A 3 -11.65 -10.15 -16.15
C LYS A 3 -10.54 -10.60 -15.21
N SER A 4 -9.35 -10.01 -15.26
CA SER A 4 -8.26 -10.31 -14.30
C SER A 4 -7.21 -9.18 -14.33
N GLY A 5 -7.11 -8.38 -13.26
CA GLY A 5 -6.21 -7.23 -13.12
C GLY A 5 -6.78 -5.94 -13.75
N GLY A 6 -7.07 -4.92 -12.95
CA GLY A 6 -7.55 -3.64 -13.49
C GLY A 6 -6.47 -2.84 -14.22
N GLY A 7 -5.21 -2.92 -13.78
CA GLY A 7 -4.06 -2.28 -14.44
C GLY A 7 -3.18 -3.26 -15.22
N ILE A 8 -2.45 -4.14 -14.50
CA ILE A 8 -1.56 -5.14 -15.11
C ILE A 8 -1.83 -6.55 -14.58
N LEU A 9 -1.77 -7.53 -15.48
CA LEU A 9 -1.80 -8.96 -15.18
C LEU A 9 -0.46 -9.62 -15.58
N CYS A 10 0.26 -10.14 -14.60
CA CYS A 10 1.41 -11.03 -14.79
C CYS A 10 0.93 -12.48 -14.63
N ARG A 11 1.11 -13.31 -15.65
CA ARG A 11 0.64 -14.70 -15.62
C ARG A 11 1.62 -15.71 -16.21
N ASN A 12 1.56 -16.95 -15.73
CA ASN A 12 2.21 -18.12 -16.32
C ASN A 12 3.74 -17.93 -16.51
N GLY A 13 4.43 -17.59 -15.43
CA GLY A 13 5.88 -17.38 -15.41
C GLY A 13 6.35 -16.04 -16.01
N SER A 14 5.43 -15.13 -16.30
CA SER A 14 5.78 -13.77 -16.71
C SER A 14 6.24 -12.96 -15.50
N ASN A 15 7.55 -12.74 -15.39
CA ASN A 15 8.19 -12.15 -14.22
C ASN A 15 8.85 -10.79 -14.56
N PRO A 16 8.10 -9.77 -15.00
CA PRO A 16 8.67 -8.47 -15.31
C PRO A 16 9.17 -7.74 -14.06
N THR A 17 10.12 -6.83 -14.27
CA THR A 17 10.44 -5.76 -13.33
C THR A 17 9.63 -4.52 -13.70
N ILE A 18 8.80 -4.05 -12.78
CA ILE A 18 7.92 -2.88 -12.93
C ILE A 18 8.48 -1.79 -12.02
N VAL A 19 8.89 -0.66 -12.58
CA VAL A 19 9.59 0.40 -11.85
C VAL A 19 8.94 1.75 -12.13
N ASN A 20 8.70 2.55 -11.09
CA ASN A 20 8.18 3.93 -11.21
C ASN A 20 6.86 4.02 -12.00
N VAL A 21 5.96 3.07 -11.76
CA VAL A 21 4.64 3.04 -12.41
C VAL A 21 3.56 3.50 -11.43
N HIS A 22 2.61 4.27 -11.96
CA HIS A 22 1.44 4.74 -11.23
C HIS A 22 0.21 3.95 -11.70
N PHE A 23 -0.31 3.08 -10.83
CA PHE A 23 -1.59 2.40 -10.98
C PHE A 23 -2.66 3.23 -10.29
N VAL A 24 -3.35 4.07 -11.06
CA VAL A 24 -4.34 5.03 -10.55
C VAL A 24 -5.71 4.74 -11.14
N ASP A 25 -6.74 4.79 -10.28
CA ASP A 25 -8.16 4.67 -10.69
C ASP A 25 -8.48 3.40 -11.49
N ASN A 26 -7.74 2.32 -11.27
CA ASN A 26 -8.02 1.06 -11.97
C ASN A 26 -9.14 0.29 -11.26
N TYR A 27 -10.01 -0.32 -12.07
CA TYR A 27 -11.09 -1.17 -11.61
C TYR A 27 -10.90 -2.60 -12.13
N GLY A 28 -10.69 -3.53 -11.21
CA GLY A 28 -10.50 -4.95 -11.53
C GLY A 28 -11.60 -5.81 -10.94
N ARG A 29 -11.97 -6.91 -11.60
CA ARG A 29 -12.78 -7.94 -10.90
C ARG A 29 -11.97 -8.60 -9.78
N TYR A 30 -10.67 -8.76 -10.03
CA TYR A 30 -9.66 -9.35 -9.15
C TYR A 30 -8.36 -8.55 -9.32
N GLY A 31 -7.83 -8.02 -8.21
CA GLY A 31 -6.65 -7.13 -8.19
C GLY A 31 -6.92 -5.79 -8.90
N GLY A 32 -7.14 -4.72 -8.13
CA GLY A 32 -7.54 -3.42 -8.65
C GLY A 32 -6.48 -2.82 -9.57
N GLY A 33 -5.24 -2.71 -9.11
CA GLY A 33 -4.12 -2.18 -9.90
C GLY A 33 -3.27 -3.28 -10.55
N PHE A 34 -2.99 -4.35 -9.80
CA PHE A 34 -2.03 -5.36 -10.22
C PHE A 34 -2.42 -6.76 -9.76
N TYR A 35 -2.26 -7.73 -10.65
CA TYR A 35 -2.51 -9.14 -10.38
C TYR A 35 -1.33 -10.00 -10.86
N ALA A 36 -0.69 -10.72 -9.93
CA ALA A 36 0.25 -11.79 -10.21
C ALA A 36 -0.42 -13.16 -10.05
N TYR A 37 -0.42 -13.97 -11.12
CA TYR A 37 -1.00 -15.31 -11.15
C TYR A 37 0.01 -16.33 -11.68
N ASN A 38 0.53 -17.21 -10.81
CA ASN A 38 1.61 -18.13 -11.19
C ASN A 38 2.79 -17.37 -11.82
N ALA A 39 3.24 -16.32 -11.14
CA ALA A 39 4.24 -15.37 -11.61
C ALA A 39 5.00 -14.73 -10.44
N GLU A 40 6.26 -14.37 -10.68
CA GLU A 40 7.20 -13.81 -9.70
C GLU A 40 7.78 -12.45 -10.13
N PRO A 41 6.94 -11.44 -10.41
CA PRO A 41 7.40 -10.11 -10.80
C PRO A 41 8.03 -9.34 -9.64
N THR A 42 8.81 -8.32 -10.00
CA THR A 42 9.39 -7.37 -9.05
C THR A 42 8.78 -5.99 -9.30
N VAL A 43 8.27 -5.34 -8.26
CA VAL A 43 7.59 -4.05 -8.31
C VAL A 43 8.36 -3.07 -7.42
N ILE A 44 8.89 -2.00 -8.00
CA ILE A 44 9.80 -1.07 -7.33
C ILE A 44 9.31 0.36 -7.51
N ASP A 45 9.25 1.11 -6.41
CA ASP A 45 8.95 2.55 -6.41
C ASP A 45 7.64 2.88 -7.18
N CYS A 46 6.67 1.97 -7.10
CA CYS A 46 5.37 2.12 -7.75
C CYS A 46 4.34 2.71 -6.79
N THR A 47 3.35 3.40 -7.36
CA THR A 47 2.21 3.95 -6.62
C THR A 47 0.93 3.24 -7.04
N PHE A 48 0.20 2.71 -6.06
CA PHE A 48 -1.14 2.16 -6.23
C PHE A 48 -2.14 3.04 -5.51
N TRP A 49 -2.88 3.85 -6.27
CA TRP A 49 -3.79 4.84 -5.71
C TRP A 49 -5.21 4.71 -6.26
N ASN A 50 -6.19 4.73 -5.34
CA ASN A 50 -7.62 4.76 -5.67
C ASN A 50 -8.06 3.62 -6.62
N ASN A 51 -7.41 2.47 -6.53
CA ASN A 51 -7.85 1.28 -7.26
C ASN A 51 -8.93 0.56 -6.47
N SER A 52 -9.87 -0.06 -7.19
CA SER A 52 -11.00 -0.75 -6.59
C SER A 52 -11.26 -2.11 -7.23
N VAL A 53 -11.89 -3.00 -6.47
CA VAL A 53 -12.29 -4.33 -6.94
C VAL A 53 -13.77 -4.60 -6.82
N GLU A 54 -14.29 -5.44 -7.72
CA GLU A 54 -15.69 -5.91 -7.69
C GLU A 54 -15.93 -7.00 -6.64
N LEU A 55 -15.03 -7.98 -6.54
CA LEU A 55 -15.25 -9.19 -5.75
C LEU A 55 -14.18 -9.38 -4.67
N GLN A 56 -12.95 -9.67 -5.09
CA GLN A 56 -11.90 -10.08 -4.16
C GLN A 56 -10.54 -9.55 -4.62
N GLY A 57 -9.70 -9.21 -3.65
CA GLY A 57 -8.36 -8.72 -3.85
C GLY A 57 -8.20 -7.25 -3.45
N GLY A 58 -6.97 -6.85 -3.15
CA GLY A 58 -6.65 -5.45 -2.90
C GLY A 58 -6.34 -4.67 -4.16
N ALA A 59 -5.60 -3.58 -3.98
CA ALA A 59 -4.84 -2.97 -5.06
C ALA A 59 -3.94 -3.99 -5.76
N ILE A 60 -3.38 -4.93 -4.97
CA ILE A 60 -2.53 -6.02 -5.42
C ILE A 60 -3.18 -7.36 -5.05
N LEU A 61 -3.27 -8.27 -6.02
CA LEU A 61 -3.65 -9.66 -5.81
C LEU A 61 -2.49 -10.59 -6.21
N CYS A 62 -2.22 -11.59 -5.37
CA CYS A 62 -1.25 -12.65 -5.61
C CYS A 62 -1.94 -14.01 -5.47
N THR A 63 -1.89 -14.82 -6.52
CA THR A 63 -2.48 -16.17 -6.54
C THR A 63 -1.45 -17.14 -7.11
N THR A 64 -0.99 -18.10 -6.30
CA THR A 64 0.21 -18.91 -6.58
C THR A 64 1.40 -18.04 -7.02
N ALA A 65 1.66 -16.93 -6.32
CA ALA A 65 2.63 -15.91 -6.73
C ALA A 65 3.34 -15.28 -5.52
N SER A 66 4.64 -15.01 -5.64
CA SER A 66 5.48 -14.47 -4.55
C SER A 66 6.27 -13.23 -5.00
N PRO A 67 5.59 -12.17 -5.50
CA PRO A 67 6.27 -10.99 -6.00
C PRO A 67 7.06 -10.26 -4.91
N MET A 68 8.13 -9.59 -5.34
CA MET A 68 8.86 -8.63 -4.50
C MET A 68 8.29 -7.23 -4.73
N ILE A 69 7.89 -6.54 -3.66
CA ILE A 69 7.30 -5.20 -3.69
C ILE A 69 8.15 -4.29 -2.81
N ILE A 70 8.86 -3.35 -3.42
CA ILE A 70 9.93 -2.61 -2.77
C ILE A 70 9.68 -1.12 -2.95
N GLY A 71 9.78 -0.34 -1.88
CA GLY A 71 9.70 1.12 -1.98
C GLY A 71 8.35 1.61 -2.50
N CYS A 72 7.26 0.84 -2.38
CA CYS A 72 5.99 1.21 -3.01
C CYS A 72 5.10 2.04 -2.08
N THR A 73 4.15 2.78 -2.65
CA THR A 73 3.07 3.46 -1.91
C THR A 73 1.73 2.91 -2.37
N ILE A 74 0.99 2.27 -1.46
CA ILE A 74 -0.34 1.69 -1.71
C ILE A 74 -1.33 2.50 -0.86
N TYR A 75 -2.10 3.38 -1.50
CA TYR A 75 -2.94 4.36 -0.80
C TYR A 75 -4.39 4.41 -1.31
N GLY A 76 -5.35 4.51 -0.40
CA GLY A 76 -6.74 4.86 -0.77
C GLY A 76 -7.44 3.81 -1.64
N ASN A 77 -7.02 2.54 -1.57
CA ASN A 77 -7.60 1.47 -2.38
C ASN A 77 -8.79 0.81 -1.65
N THR A 78 -9.77 0.33 -2.41
CA THR A 78 -11.07 -0.16 -1.89
C THR A 78 -11.30 -1.62 -2.24
N ALA A 79 -11.54 -2.45 -1.23
CA ALA A 79 -11.93 -3.86 -1.39
C ALA A 79 -13.06 -4.23 -0.40
N PRO A 80 -14.17 -4.84 -0.86
CA PRO A 80 -15.34 -5.10 -0.01
C PRO A 80 -15.12 -6.08 1.16
N ASP A 81 -14.25 -7.07 0.98
CA ASP A 81 -14.23 -8.28 1.84
C ASP A 81 -12.90 -8.50 2.60
N GLN A 82 -12.07 -7.46 2.77
CA GLN A 82 -10.70 -7.43 3.39
C GLN A 82 -9.52 -7.45 2.40
N GLY A 83 -8.38 -6.88 2.81
CA GLY A 83 -7.14 -6.83 2.04
C GLY A 83 -7.07 -5.66 1.05
N GLY A 84 -7.57 -4.49 1.41
CA GLY A 84 -7.67 -3.31 0.55
C GLY A 84 -6.35 -2.90 -0.11
N GLY A 85 -5.22 -3.12 0.54
CA GLY A 85 -3.89 -2.94 -0.04
C GLY A 85 -3.43 -4.17 -0.85
N LEU A 86 -3.27 -5.30 -0.16
CA LEU A 86 -2.75 -6.54 -0.75
C LEU A 86 -3.52 -7.77 -0.28
N PHE A 87 -3.77 -8.67 -1.22
CA PHE A 87 -4.39 -9.97 -0.97
C PHE A 87 -3.51 -11.10 -1.53
N ALA A 88 -3.29 -12.16 -0.76
CA ALA A 88 -2.49 -13.33 -1.14
C ALA A 88 -3.22 -14.66 -0.89
N GLU A 89 -3.22 -15.56 -1.86
CA GLU A 89 -3.89 -16.88 -1.78
C GLU A 89 -3.17 -17.97 -2.56
N GLU A 90 -3.61 -19.21 -2.36
CA GLU A 90 -3.12 -20.39 -3.09
C GLU A 90 -1.59 -20.59 -3.01
N GLY A 91 -1.00 -20.45 -1.82
CA GLY A 91 0.44 -20.68 -1.64
C GLY A 91 1.30 -19.53 -2.14
N SER A 92 0.85 -18.30 -1.92
CA SER A 92 1.54 -17.07 -2.29
C SER A 92 2.37 -16.52 -1.12
N PHE A 93 3.58 -16.05 -1.42
CA PHE A 93 4.52 -15.54 -0.41
C PHE A 93 5.11 -14.17 -0.79
N PRO A 94 4.28 -13.14 -1.04
CA PRO A 94 4.80 -11.83 -1.42
C PRO A 94 5.67 -11.23 -0.30
N VAL A 95 6.74 -10.57 -0.72
CA VAL A 95 7.69 -9.88 0.17
C VAL A 95 7.57 -8.39 -0.06
N LEU A 96 7.31 -7.65 1.01
CA LEU A 96 7.20 -6.21 1.01
C LEU A 96 8.37 -5.62 1.81
N GLU A 97 9.09 -4.70 1.17
CA GLU A 97 10.19 -3.97 1.77
C GLU A 97 9.98 -2.47 1.58
N ARG A 98 10.21 -1.65 2.61
CA ARG A 98 10.19 -0.19 2.50
C ARG A 98 8.91 0.36 1.86
N THR A 99 7.78 -0.27 2.15
CA THR A 99 6.50 0.02 1.47
C THR A 99 5.51 0.66 2.45
N ILE A 100 4.75 1.63 1.97
CA ILE A 100 3.63 2.25 2.71
C ILE A 100 2.32 1.61 2.25
N ILE A 101 1.48 1.17 3.19
CA ILE A 101 0.08 0.76 2.94
C ILE A 101 -0.83 1.59 3.82
N ALA A 102 -1.61 2.50 3.24
CA ALA A 102 -2.39 3.44 4.02
C ALA A 102 -3.74 3.80 3.44
N GLY A 103 -4.66 4.18 4.33
CA GLY A 103 -5.93 4.80 3.94
C GLY A 103 -6.86 3.92 3.10
N SER A 104 -6.74 2.59 3.12
CA SER A 104 -7.75 1.73 2.49
C SER A 104 -9.15 2.08 3.01
N LEU A 105 -10.08 2.29 2.09
CA LEU A 105 -11.43 2.83 2.39
C LEU A 105 -12.39 1.75 2.92
N ASP A 106 -12.12 0.50 2.58
CA ASP A 106 -12.86 -0.67 3.05
C ASP A 106 -11.90 -1.86 3.19
N GLY A 107 -12.23 -2.77 4.11
CA GLY A 107 -11.37 -3.89 4.47
C GLY A 107 -10.06 -3.51 5.18
N GLY A 108 -9.36 -4.51 5.73
CA GLY A 108 -8.05 -4.36 6.36
C GLY A 108 -6.95 -4.10 5.34
N SER A 109 -5.77 -3.67 5.81
CA SER A 109 -4.61 -3.34 4.96
C SER A 109 -4.18 -4.50 4.06
N VAL A 110 -4.05 -5.69 4.64
CA VAL A 110 -3.41 -6.86 4.04
C VAL A 110 -4.12 -8.12 4.50
N LEU A 111 -4.31 -9.08 3.58
CA LEU A 111 -4.89 -10.38 3.88
C LEU A 111 -4.15 -11.51 3.16
N SER A 112 -3.85 -12.60 3.87
CA SER A 112 -3.44 -13.87 3.28
C SER A 112 -4.38 -15.00 3.69
N LEU A 113 -4.79 -15.84 2.73
CA LEU A 113 -5.56 -17.05 2.99
C LEU A 113 -4.66 -18.22 3.47
N PRO A 114 -5.24 -19.27 4.08
CA PRO A 114 -4.47 -20.43 4.53
C PRO A 114 -3.57 -21.02 3.44
N GLY A 115 -2.31 -21.28 3.80
CA GLY A 115 -1.27 -21.74 2.87
C GLY A 115 -0.42 -20.62 2.27
N SER A 116 -0.86 -19.36 2.37
CA SER A 116 -0.10 -18.17 1.99
C SER A 116 0.44 -17.44 3.23
N ALA A 117 1.48 -16.64 3.06
CA ALA A 117 2.01 -15.76 4.09
C ALA A 117 2.61 -14.49 3.47
N ILE A 118 2.79 -13.45 4.27
CA ILE A 118 3.29 -12.15 3.78
C ILE A 118 4.45 -11.75 4.67
N SER A 119 5.58 -11.41 4.06
CA SER A 119 6.77 -10.94 4.77
C SER A 119 6.86 -9.42 4.65
N LEU A 120 6.89 -8.71 5.78
CA LEU A 120 6.99 -7.26 5.84
C LEU A 120 8.29 -6.86 6.52
N SER A 121 9.05 -5.95 5.91
CA SER A 121 10.21 -5.33 6.53
C SER A 121 10.28 -3.85 6.17
N CYS A 122 10.59 -3.01 7.15
CA CYS A 122 10.62 -1.57 6.98
C CYS A 122 9.33 -1.00 6.38
N CYS A 123 8.17 -1.60 6.67
CA CYS A 123 6.90 -1.17 6.14
C CYS A 123 6.19 -0.23 7.10
N ASN A 124 5.44 0.72 6.56
CA ASN A 124 4.51 1.54 7.33
C ASN A 124 3.09 1.21 6.92
N ILE A 125 2.30 0.65 7.83
CA ILE A 125 0.89 0.38 7.59
C ILE A 125 0.07 1.29 8.49
N TYR A 126 -0.76 2.18 7.92
CA TYR A 126 -1.41 3.22 8.69
C TYR A 126 -2.79 3.65 8.15
N GLY A 127 -3.78 3.76 9.04
CA GLY A 127 -5.05 4.42 8.76
C GLY A 127 -6.01 3.62 7.87
N ASN A 128 -5.82 2.32 7.70
CA ASN A 128 -6.69 1.46 6.89
C ASN A 128 -7.99 1.14 7.66
N ALA A 129 -9.15 1.22 6.99
CA ALA A 129 -10.47 1.15 7.62
C ALA A 129 -10.73 -0.15 8.40
N GLY A 130 -10.37 -1.31 7.84
CA GLY A 130 -10.50 -2.61 8.49
C GLY A 130 -9.32 -3.02 9.38
N GLY A 131 -8.38 -2.10 9.64
CA GLY A 131 -7.25 -2.30 10.53
C GLY A 131 -5.90 -2.36 9.82
N ASP A 132 -4.87 -1.97 10.56
CA ASP A 132 -3.52 -1.77 10.04
C ASP A 132 -2.64 -3.01 10.20
N TRP A 133 -2.43 -3.46 11.42
CA TRP A 133 -1.65 -4.66 11.75
C TRP A 133 -2.59 -5.74 12.30
N VAL A 134 -3.39 -6.32 11.42
CA VAL A 134 -4.44 -7.29 11.79
C VAL A 134 -4.25 -8.64 11.10
N ALA A 135 -4.93 -9.66 11.61
CA ALA A 135 -4.96 -11.00 11.04
C ALA A 135 -3.54 -11.56 10.78
N CYS A 136 -3.24 -11.94 9.53
CA CYS A 136 -2.00 -12.61 9.13
C CYS A 136 -0.71 -11.81 9.37
N ILE A 137 -0.79 -10.51 9.63
CA ILE A 137 0.36 -9.63 9.84
C ILE A 137 0.41 -9.03 11.26
N GLN A 138 -0.52 -9.39 12.15
CA GLN A 138 -0.64 -8.77 13.48
C GLN A 138 0.67 -8.83 14.29
N ASP A 139 1.40 -9.94 14.19
CA ASP A 139 2.60 -10.20 14.96
C ASP A 139 3.88 -9.61 14.32
N GLN A 140 3.76 -8.94 13.17
CA GLN A 140 4.89 -8.33 12.46
C GLN A 140 5.12 -6.86 12.85
N TYR A 141 4.18 -6.25 13.57
CA TYR A 141 4.30 -4.86 14.04
C TYR A 141 5.48 -4.70 15.01
N GLY A 142 6.32 -3.69 14.76
CA GLY A 142 7.48 -3.36 15.62
C GLY A 142 8.70 -4.27 15.40
N PHE A 143 8.62 -5.24 14.49
CA PHE A 143 9.74 -6.10 14.09
C PHE A 143 10.29 -5.66 12.72
N ASP A 144 11.57 -5.88 12.48
CA ASP A 144 12.26 -5.59 11.19
C ASP A 144 11.98 -4.18 10.63
N GLY A 145 11.89 -3.17 11.51
CA GLY A 145 11.62 -1.78 11.11
C GLY A 145 10.18 -1.50 10.68
N ASN A 146 9.24 -2.41 10.94
CA ASN A 146 7.83 -2.18 10.65
C ASN A 146 7.21 -1.20 11.67
N ILE A 147 6.50 -0.20 11.15
CA ILE A 147 5.96 0.90 11.94
C ILE A 147 4.46 1.14 11.70
N TYR A 148 3.87 1.85 12.66
CA TYR A 148 2.49 2.32 12.64
C TYR A 148 2.50 3.83 12.89
N ALA A 149 2.63 4.63 11.83
CA ALA A 149 2.71 6.08 11.96
C ALA A 149 2.05 6.77 10.76
N ASP A 150 1.47 7.95 10.99
CA ASP A 150 0.99 8.79 9.89
C ASP A 150 2.15 9.04 8.92
N PRO A 151 2.05 8.66 7.63
CA PRO A 151 3.09 8.91 6.66
C PRO A 151 3.40 10.40 6.48
N LEU A 152 2.50 11.30 6.89
CA LEU A 152 2.59 12.74 6.65
C LEU A 152 2.79 13.07 5.17
N PHE A 153 1.91 12.51 4.33
CA PHE A 153 1.83 12.90 2.92
C PHE A 153 1.47 14.38 2.79
N CYS A 154 1.97 15.05 1.75
CA CYS A 154 1.74 16.48 1.54
C CYS A 154 0.30 16.78 1.10
N LEU A 155 -0.26 16.04 0.14
CA LEU A 155 -1.65 16.19 -0.30
C LEU A 155 -2.20 14.89 -0.93
N PRO A 156 -2.45 13.83 -0.12
CA PRO A 156 -2.77 12.51 -0.64
C PRO A 156 -4.10 12.43 -1.39
N GLU A 157 -5.08 13.28 -1.05
CA GLU A 157 -6.37 13.37 -1.75
C GLU A 157 -6.25 13.90 -3.18
N ALA A 158 -5.15 14.62 -3.48
CA ALA A 158 -4.83 15.08 -4.83
C ALA A 158 -3.76 14.22 -5.52
N GLY A 159 -3.38 13.08 -4.92
CA GLY A 159 -2.37 12.17 -5.45
C GLY A 159 -0.92 12.60 -5.19
N ASP A 160 -0.69 13.60 -4.33
CA ASP A 160 0.64 13.99 -3.91
C ASP A 160 1.06 13.22 -2.67
N PHE A 161 1.86 12.19 -2.91
CA PHE A 161 2.40 11.30 -1.89
C PHE A 161 3.83 11.66 -1.48
N THR A 162 4.33 12.85 -1.83
CA THR A 162 5.58 13.34 -1.23
C THR A 162 5.44 13.46 0.28
N LEU A 163 6.55 13.28 1.00
CA LEU A 163 6.56 13.21 2.45
C LEU A 163 6.96 14.55 3.07
N GLN A 164 6.26 14.94 4.13
CA GLN A 164 6.70 16.04 4.99
C GLN A 164 7.97 15.66 5.75
N SER A 165 8.74 16.68 6.15
CA SER A 165 10.06 16.48 6.76
C SER A 165 10.05 15.79 8.12
N GLY A 166 8.92 15.78 8.84
CA GLY A 166 8.77 15.07 10.11
C GLY A 166 8.35 13.61 9.99
N SER A 167 8.19 13.07 8.77
CA SER A 167 7.66 11.72 8.56
C SER A 167 8.59 10.63 9.08
N SER A 168 8.06 9.66 9.85
CA SER A 168 8.80 8.46 10.28
C SER A 168 9.14 7.49 9.15
N CYS A 169 8.61 7.71 7.94
CA CYS A 169 9.01 7.01 6.73
C CYS A 169 10.38 7.48 6.19
N LEU A 170 10.97 8.52 6.77
CA LEU A 170 12.29 9.02 6.43
C LEU A 170 13.37 8.31 7.26
N TYR A 171 14.53 8.09 6.64
CA TYR A 171 15.68 7.46 7.31
C TYR A 171 16.05 8.14 8.64
N SER A 172 15.91 9.47 8.72
CA SER A 172 16.33 10.29 9.86
C SER A 172 15.33 10.31 11.02
N HIS A 173 14.12 9.82 10.79
CA HIS A 173 13.02 9.89 11.76
C HIS A 173 12.40 8.52 12.06
N HIS A 174 13.01 7.45 11.52
CA HIS A 174 12.54 6.09 11.74
C HIS A 174 12.76 5.68 13.21
N PRO A 175 11.72 5.20 13.91
CA PRO A 175 11.82 4.84 15.33
C PRO A 175 12.57 3.52 15.54
N GLY A 176 12.96 3.26 16.79
CA GLY A 176 13.46 1.94 17.21
C GLY A 176 14.89 1.59 16.77
N GLY A 177 15.64 2.53 16.17
CA GLY A 177 17.04 2.33 15.80
C GLY A 177 17.28 1.49 14.54
N TRP A 178 16.23 1.15 13.80
CA TRP A 178 16.31 0.45 12.52
C TRP A 178 16.75 1.40 11.40
N VAL A 179 17.53 0.87 10.44
CA VAL A 179 18.00 1.63 9.27
C VAL A 179 17.22 1.18 8.04
N CYS A 180 16.06 1.78 7.84
CA CYS A 180 15.13 1.43 6.76
C CYS A 180 15.28 2.26 5.47
N GLY A 181 16.11 3.31 5.48
CA GLY A 181 16.15 4.25 4.35
C GLY A 181 14.81 4.98 4.17
N LEU A 182 14.46 5.31 2.93
CA LEU A 182 13.15 5.86 2.57
C LEU A 182 12.12 4.73 2.44
N ILE A 183 11.01 4.86 3.17
CA ILE A 183 9.84 3.99 3.08
C ILE A 183 8.79 4.69 2.20
N GLY A 184 8.32 4.02 1.16
CA GLY A 184 7.40 4.56 0.15
C GLY A 184 8.07 5.01 -1.14
N ALA A 185 7.26 5.27 -2.17
CA ALA A 185 7.71 5.53 -3.54
C ALA A 185 8.14 6.98 -3.80
N HIS A 186 7.90 7.88 -2.85
CA HIS A 186 7.96 9.33 -3.07
C HIS A 186 8.97 10.02 -2.15
N PRO A 187 9.66 11.05 -2.66
CA PRO A 187 10.67 11.74 -1.89
C PRO A 187 10.08 12.64 -0.80
N ILE A 188 10.96 13.16 0.05
CA ILE A 188 10.68 14.25 0.98
C ILE A 188 10.51 15.58 0.24
N GLY A 189 9.51 16.37 0.65
CA GLY A 189 9.34 17.77 0.27
C GLY A 189 8.00 18.05 -0.40
N CYS A 190 7.19 18.92 0.22
CA CYS A 190 5.89 19.33 -0.31
C CYS A 190 6.04 20.37 -1.43
N PRO A 191 5.56 20.11 -2.66
CA PRO A 191 5.50 21.09 -3.74
C PRO A 191 4.66 22.31 -3.35
N ALA A 192 4.97 23.49 -3.86
CA ALA A 192 4.21 24.72 -3.57
C ALA A 192 2.69 24.58 -3.85
N SER A 193 2.31 23.76 -4.83
CA SER A 193 0.92 23.45 -5.18
C SER A 193 0.20 22.59 -4.13
N SER A 194 0.92 21.82 -3.33
CA SER A 194 0.38 21.02 -2.22
C SER A 194 0.16 21.85 -0.95
N VAL A 195 0.70 23.07 -0.90
CA VAL A 195 0.62 24.01 0.24
C VAL A 195 -0.40 25.13 -0.01
N ALA A 196 -1.13 25.08 -1.14
CA ALA A 196 -2.00 26.16 -1.61
C ALA A 196 -3.42 26.11 -0.99
N ASP A 197 -3.51 26.36 0.30
CA ASP A 197 -4.46 27.31 0.91
C ASP A 197 -4.07 27.46 2.38
N GLY A 198 -3.95 28.69 2.87
CA GLY A 198 -3.47 29.03 4.21
C GLY A 198 -4.44 28.67 5.36
N SER A 199 -5.09 27.51 5.28
CA SER A 199 -6.10 27.03 6.23
C SER A 199 -5.99 25.55 6.59
N VAL A 200 -5.00 24.80 6.07
CA VAL A 200 -4.88 23.37 6.39
C VAL A 200 -3.96 23.17 7.59
N GLU A 201 -4.53 23.25 8.80
CA GLU A 201 -3.97 22.47 9.92
C GLU A 201 -3.73 21.05 9.42
N ALA A 202 -2.55 20.49 9.71
CA ALA A 202 -2.17 19.12 9.36
C ALA A 202 -3.41 18.21 9.46
N ALA A 203 -3.95 17.81 8.32
CA ALA A 203 -5.13 16.97 8.28
C ALA A 203 -4.70 15.58 8.73
N THR A 204 -4.61 15.39 10.04
CA THR A 204 -4.45 14.07 10.62
C THR A 204 -5.66 13.25 10.21
N TRP A 205 -5.45 11.97 9.93
CA TRP A 205 -6.54 11.04 9.62
C TRP A 205 -7.67 11.06 10.67
N GLY A 206 -7.34 11.37 11.93
CA GLY A 206 -8.31 11.62 13.01
C GLY A 206 -9.26 12.79 12.74
N GLY A 207 -8.78 13.87 12.12
CA GLY A 207 -9.60 15.03 11.73
C GLY A 207 -10.53 14.76 10.55
N LEU A 208 -10.11 13.90 9.61
CA LEU A 208 -10.92 13.50 8.45
C LEU A 208 -12.06 12.55 8.84
N LYS A 209 -11.81 11.56 9.71
CA LYS A 209 -12.87 10.66 10.22
C LYS A 209 -13.97 11.40 10.99
N ALA A 210 -13.65 12.50 11.69
CA ALA A 210 -14.62 13.30 12.41
C ALA A 210 -15.60 14.06 11.49
N ARG A 211 -15.26 14.25 10.21
CA ARG A 211 -16.08 14.98 9.22
C ARG A 211 -17.04 14.10 8.44
N ILE A 212 -16.79 12.80 8.36
CA ILE A 212 -17.59 11.84 7.57
C ILE A 212 -18.79 11.28 8.38
N ASN A 213 -18.77 11.39 9.71
CA ASN A 213 -19.83 10.90 10.60
C ASN A 213 -20.83 12.00 11.06
N ARG A 214 -21.10 13.01 10.22
CA ARG A 214 -22.14 14.02 10.46
C ARG A 214 -23.15 14.08 9.33
#